data_AF-A0A7C6XE06-F1
#
_entry.id   AF-A0A7C6XE06-F1
#
_cell.length_a   1.000
_cell.length_b   1.000
_cell.length_c   1.000
_cell.angle_alpha   90.00
_cell.angle_beta   90.00
_cell.angle_gamma   90.00
#
_symmetry.space_group_name_H-M   'P 1'
#
loop_
_entity.id
_entity.type
_entity.pdbx_description
1 polymer ?
#
loop_
_entity_poly.entity_id
_entity_poly.type
_entity_poly.pdbx_seq_one_letter_code
_entity_poly.pdbx_strand_id
1 'polypeptide(L)' 'MPKYRARVHYTNEQGQERCDTFEVESESYRSEEIARAAQDAWEGFQQGGEERLPHNIEWELVE' A
#
# COMPACT_ATOMS: atom_id res chain seq x y z
N MET A 1 6.34 -5.77 -16.00
CA MET A 1 5.18 -5.97 -15.11
C MET A 1 4.51 -4.61 -14.97
N PRO A 2 3.17 -4.51 -15.04
CA PRO A 2 2.48 -3.24 -14.83
C PRO A 2 2.83 -2.66 -13.46
N LYS A 3 3.07 -1.35 -13.44
CA LYS A 3 3.40 -0.59 -12.24
C LYS A 3 2.16 0.12 -11.75
N TYR A 4 1.95 0.09 -10.45
CA TYR A 4 0.85 0.76 -9.80
C TYR A 4 1.39 1.64 -8.69
N ARG A 5 0.75 2.78 -8.48
CA ARG A 5 0.98 3.62 -7.33
C ARG A 5 -0.08 3.29 -6.30
N ALA A 6 0.33 2.64 -5.22
CA ALA A 6 -0.52 2.36 -4.08
C ALA A 6 -0.50 3.55 -3.11
N ARG A 7 -1.65 3.84 -2.51
CA ARG A 7 -1.86 4.84 -1.48
C ARG A 7 -2.49 4.16 -0.28
N VAL A 8 -1.85 4.26 0.88
CA VAL A 8 -2.31 3.62 2.11
C VAL A 8 -2.67 4.68 3.12
N HIS A 9 -3.94 4.69 3.49
CA HIS A 9 -4.48 5.53 4.54
C HIS A 9 -4.46 4.77 5.86
N TYR A 10 -3.84 5.33 6.90
CA TYR A 10 -3.71 4.70 8.20
C TYR A 10 -3.73 5.73 9.32
N THR A 11 -3.99 5.29 10.54
CA THR A 11 -3.79 6.11 11.75
C THR A 11 -2.50 5.67 12.41
N ASN A 12 -1.59 6.60 12.67
CA ASN A 12 -0.35 6.28 13.40
C ASN A 12 -0.61 6.16 14.91
N GLU A 13 0.41 5.77 15.69
CA GLU A 13 0.31 5.60 17.14
C GLU A 13 -0.08 6.87 17.91
N GLN A 14 0.10 8.05 17.29
CA GLN A 14 -0.29 9.35 17.86
C GLN A 14 -1.76 9.68 17.59
N GLY A 15 -2.52 8.79 16.95
CA GLY A 15 -3.90 9.03 16.54
C GLY A 15 -4.03 9.97 15.33
N GLN A 16 -2.94 10.23 14.61
CA GLN A 16 -2.95 11.09 13.43
C GLN A 16 -3.27 10.28 12.18
N GLU A 17 -4.18 10.79 11.36
CA GLU A 17 -4.43 10.28 10.02
C GLU A 17 -3.24 10.62 9.12
N ARG A 18 -2.74 9.60 8.43
CA ARG A 18 -1.61 9.68 7.50
C ARG A 18 -1.96 8.96 6.21
N CYS A 19 -1.30 9.36 5.14
CA CYS A 19 -1.38 8.74 3.84
C CYS A 19 0.04 8.57 3.32
N ASP A 20 0.47 7.32 3.13
CA ASP A 20 1.74 7.00 2.49
C ASP A 20 1.48 6.51 1.06
N THR A 21 2.41 6.80 0.16
CA THR A 21 2.33 6.43 -1.26
C THR A 21 3.60 5.70 -1.67
N PHE A 22 3.45 4.56 -2.34
CA PHE A 22 4.56 3.76 -2.85
C PHE A 22 4.19 3.09 -4.17
N GLU A 23 5.22 2.70 -4.93
CA GLU A 23 5.04 1.98 -6.19
C GLU A 23 5.10 0.48 -5.96
N VAL A 24 4.18 -0.25 -6.58
CA VAL A 24 4.15 -1.72 -6.58
C VAL A 24 4.13 -2.24 -8.00
N GLU A 25 4.83 -3.35 -8.21
CA GLU A 25 4.77 -4.10 -9.45
C GLU A 25 3.83 -5.29 -9.26
N SER A 26 2.87 -5.47 -10.16
CA SER A 26 2.00 -6.65 -10.15
C SER A 26 2.28 -7.51 -11.37
N GLU A 27 2.22 -8.84 -11.20
CA GLU A 27 2.35 -9.77 -12.32
C GLU A 27 1.13 -9.73 -13.26
N SER A 28 0.03 -9.07 -12.86
CA SER A 28 -1.24 -9.02 -13.59
C SER A 28 -1.91 -7.64 -13.54
N TYR A 29 -2.99 -7.51 -14.32
CA TYR A 29 -3.92 -6.36 -14.26
C TYR A 29 -5.15 -6.65 -13.38
N ARG A 30 -5.19 -7.79 -12.70
CA ARG A 30 -6.30 -8.16 -11.82
C ARG A 30 -6.23 -7.36 -10.53
N SER A 31 -7.34 -6.71 -10.18
CA SER A 31 -7.49 -5.91 -8.95
C SER A 31 -7.06 -6.65 -7.68
N GLU A 32 -7.38 -7.95 -7.56
CA GLU A 32 -7.02 -8.77 -6.40
C GLU A 32 -5.49 -8.96 -6.27
N GLU A 33 -4.80 -9.19 -7.38
CA GLU A 33 -3.34 -9.36 -7.41
C GLU A 33 -2.62 -8.04 -7.11
N ILE A 34 -3.20 -6.92 -7.55
CA ILE A 34 -2.67 -5.58 -7.26
C ILE A 34 -2.87 -5.23 -5.78
N ALA A 35 -4.06 -5.52 -5.24
CA ALA A 35 -4.36 -5.32 -3.82
C ALA A 35 -3.41 -6.12 -2.93
N ARG A 36 -3.14 -7.38 -3.30
CA ARG A 36 -2.19 -8.25 -2.60
C ARG A 36 -0.77 -7.69 -2.67
N ALA A 37 -0.30 -7.28 -3.84
CA ALA A 37 1.02 -6.67 -3.99
C ALA A 37 1.16 -5.36 -3.19
N ALA A 38 0.10 -4.55 -3.15
CA ALA A 38 0.05 -3.33 -2.35
C ALA A 38 0.11 -3.62 -0.83
N GLN A 39 -0.60 -4.66 -0.38
CA GLN A 39 -0.56 -5.09 1.02
C GLN A 39 0.81 -5.67 1.39
N ASP A 40 1.38 -6.56 0.59
CA ASP A 40 2.69 -7.15 0.85
C ASP A 40 3.79 -6.06 0.94
N ALA A 41 3.73 -5.08 0.03
CA ALA A 41 4.65 -3.93 0.04
C ALA A 41 4.44 -3.03 1.28
N TRP A 42 3.18 -2.82 1.70
CA TRP A 42 2.88 -2.11 2.94
C TRP A 42 3.44 -2.85 4.16
N GLU A 43 3.18 -4.15 4.31
CA GLU A 43 3.70 -4.94 5.42
C GLU A 43 5.24 -4.94 5.45
N GLY A 44 5.89 -4.99 4.28
CA GLY A 44 7.34 -4.82 4.17
C GLY A 44 7.82 -3.43 4.61
N PHE A 45 7.08 -2.38 4.28
CA PHE A 45 7.36 -1.01 4.71
C PHE A 45 7.21 -0.80 6.23
N GLN A 46 6.32 -1.55 6.87
CA GLN A 46 6.07 -1.47 8.32
C GLN A 46 7.13 -2.15 9.20
N GLN A 47 8.06 -2.93 8.66
CA GLN A 47 9.06 -3.67 9.43
C GLN A 47 10.04 -2.79 10.27
N GLY A 48 9.83 -1.47 10.30
CA GLY A 48 10.50 -0.50 11.18
C GLY A 48 9.95 -0.40 12.61
N GLY A 49 8.95 -1.21 13.00
CA GLY A 49 8.51 -1.35 14.40
C GLY A 49 7.29 -0.50 14.81
N GLU A 50 6.68 0.23 13.88
CA GLU A 50 5.40 0.90 14.10
C GLU A 50 4.26 0.07 13.49
N GLU A 51 3.40 -0.49 14.34
CA GLU A 51 2.16 -1.14 13.89
C GLU A 51 1.18 -0.05 13.42
N ARG A 52 1.08 0.11 12.10
CA ARG A 52 0.18 1.05 11.42
C ARG A 52 -0.94 0.24 10.77
N LEU A 53 -2.10 0.17 11.40
CA LEU A 53 -3.23 -0.56 10.82
C LEU A 53 -3.81 0.26 9.65
N PRO A 54 -3.73 -0.21 8.40
CA PRO A 54 -4.29 0.50 7.26
C PRO A 54 -5.82 0.44 7.31
N HIS A 55 -6.45 1.59 7.12
CA HIS A 55 -7.91 1.71 7.00
C HIS A 55 -8.38 1.43 5.57
N ASN A 56 -7.59 1.88 4.60
CA ASN A 56 -7.90 1.76 3.18
C ASN A 56 -6.63 1.74 2.34
N ILE A 57 -6.59 0.91 1.30
CA ILE A 57 -5.52 0.83 0.32
C ILE A 57 -6.12 1.06 -1.06
N GLU A 58 -5.68 2.12 -1.73
CA GLU A 58 -6.10 2.49 -3.08
C GLU A 58 -4.92 2.35 -4.04
N TRP A 59 -5.18 2.16 -5.32
CA TRP A 59 -4.12 2.09 -6.33
C TRP A 59 -4.55 2.66 -7.69
N GLU A 60 -3.58 3.21 -8.40
CA GLU A 60 -3.72 3.69 -9.78
C GLU A 60 -2.61 3.11 -10.66
N LEU A 61 -2.91 2.82 -11.94
CA LEU A 61 -1.91 2.37 -12.90
C LEU A 61 -0.95 3.51 -13.24
N VAL A 62 0.35 3.23 -13.24
CA VAL A 62 1.41 4.16 -13.66
C VAL A 62 1.94 3.66 -14.99
N GLU A 63 1.72 4.44 -16.06
CA GLU A 63 2.23 4.17 -17.42
C GLU A 63 3.76 4.29 -17.52
#